data_AF-A0A1H1YNV0-F1
#
_entry.id   AF-A0A1H1YNV0-F1
#
_cell.length_a   1.000
_cell.length_b   1.000
_cell.length_c   1.000
_cell.angle_alpha   90.00
_cell.angle_beta   90.00
_cell.angle_gamma   90.00
#
_symmetry.space_group_name_H-M   'P 1'
#
loop_
_entity.id
_entity.type
_entity.pdbx_description
1 polymer ?
#
loop_
_entity_poly.entity_id
_entity_poly.type
_entity_poly.pdbx_seq_one_letter_code
_entity_poly.pdbx_strand_id
1 'polypeptide(L)'
;MPWYKAGTVSVTQNSNSVIGTGTAFIANSRVGDGWRGPDGGWYEVTNIASDTALSIDPPYQGATNAAGVYALAPLQGYVKDSADALRALVNQFGGVLAVLGTTPTLAGIRTELNLTDTDGLPEGSNKYHTEARVRAAVLTGLVTTDATAITAADALLVALGKLQAQATATAQSLGGKAASGSNSDITSLSALTTALSIAQGGTGVKTIAALLTALQAAGAYGRNNIVGTVSDAAGVPNGAILESGFINSCYYEKRADGSLLNRKQVTIGGGTAANGSIFKSVNFDMGPFAYPFVGDYEMFGYGISSASGGGWAGQQLFGSASTWGQWAAYHPVLISGSTNMIIAVVAHGRWK
;
A
#
# COMPACT_ATOMS: atom_id res chain seq x y z
N MET A 1 22.76 -20.55 -93.69
CA MET A 1 24.23 -20.65 -93.76
C MET A 1 24.57 -22.01 -94.33
N PRO A 2 25.36 -22.11 -95.41
CA PRO A 2 25.69 -23.40 -96.00
C PRO A 2 26.59 -24.21 -95.05
N TRP A 3 26.27 -25.48 -94.83
CA TRP A 3 27.11 -26.40 -94.05
C TRP A 3 28.50 -26.52 -94.66
N TYR A 4 29.52 -26.64 -93.82
CA TYR A 4 30.90 -26.78 -94.26
C TYR A 4 31.16 -28.19 -94.81
N LYS A 5 31.68 -28.27 -96.03
CA LYS A 5 31.85 -29.53 -96.80
C LYS A 5 33.14 -29.55 -97.63
N ALA A 6 34.07 -28.62 -97.37
CA ALA A 6 35.30 -28.52 -98.17
C ALA A 6 36.30 -29.60 -97.74
N GLY A 7 37.02 -30.18 -98.72
CA GLY A 7 37.93 -31.30 -98.49
C GLY A 7 37.23 -32.66 -98.41
N THR A 8 38.00 -33.70 -98.10
CA THR A 8 37.51 -35.07 -97.89
C THR A 8 37.93 -35.57 -96.51
N VAL A 9 37.25 -36.61 -96.03
CA VAL A 9 37.55 -37.24 -94.75
C VAL A 9 37.87 -38.72 -94.90
N SER A 10 38.90 -39.17 -94.20
CA SER A 10 39.21 -40.56 -93.95
C SER A 10 38.58 -40.98 -92.63
N VAL A 11 37.75 -42.02 -92.69
CA VAL A 11 37.03 -42.57 -91.55
C VAL A 11 37.13 -44.08 -91.58
N THR A 12 37.39 -44.68 -90.41
CA THR A 12 37.50 -46.13 -90.24
C THR A 12 36.31 -46.62 -89.44
N GLN A 13 35.71 -47.73 -89.89
CA GLN A 13 34.59 -48.35 -89.17
C GLN A 13 34.97 -48.63 -87.71
N ASN A 14 34.04 -48.35 -86.79
CA ASN A 14 34.19 -48.45 -85.33
C ASN A 14 35.30 -47.56 -84.74
N SER A 15 35.67 -46.47 -85.42
CA SER A 15 36.61 -45.47 -84.89
C SER A 15 35.90 -44.14 -84.70
N ASN A 16 36.25 -43.44 -83.62
CA ASN A 16 35.84 -42.07 -83.38
C ASN A 16 36.69 -41.06 -84.18
N SER A 17 37.76 -41.49 -84.84
CA SER A 17 38.71 -40.59 -85.51
C SER A 17 38.27 -40.25 -86.93
N VAL A 18 38.20 -38.95 -87.23
CA VAL A 18 37.97 -38.40 -88.57
C VAL A 18 39.20 -37.60 -88.99
N ILE A 19 39.90 -38.07 -90.02
CA ILE A 19 41.09 -37.41 -90.54
C ILE A 19 40.76 -36.71 -91.86
N GLY A 20 40.79 -35.38 -91.86
CA GLY A 20 40.47 -34.55 -93.00
C GLY A 20 41.68 -34.28 -93.90
N THR A 21 41.45 -34.17 -95.21
CA THR A 21 42.41 -33.66 -96.20
C THR A 21 41.81 -32.45 -96.89
N GLY A 22 42.51 -31.31 -96.87
CA GLY A 22 41.99 -30.05 -97.39
C GLY A 22 40.81 -29.49 -96.58
N THR A 23 40.67 -29.92 -95.33
CA THR A 23 39.67 -29.45 -94.37
C THR A 23 40.24 -28.34 -93.50
N ALA A 24 39.36 -27.56 -92.88
CA ALA A 24 39.68 -26.50 -91.92
C ALA A 24 38.71 -26.62 -90.74
N PHE A 25 38.79 -27.72 -89.99
CA PHE A 25 37.85 -28.05 -88.93
C PHE A 25 37.82 -27.06 -87.79
N ILE A 26 38.96 -26.49 -87.37
CA ILE A 26 39.00 -25.53 -86.25
C ILE A 26 38.23 -24.27 -86.62
N ALA A 27 38.37 -23.80 -87.85
CA ALA A 27 37.72 -22.58 -88.30
C ALA A 27 36.20 -22.75 -88.56
N ASN A 28 35.72 -23.98 -88.77
CA ASN A 28 34.38 -24.23 -89.30
C ASN A 28 33.51 -25.16 -88.45
N SER A 29 33.99 -25.63 -87.30
CA SER A 29 33.22 -26.45 -86.37
C SER A 29 33.65 -26.21 -84.92
N ARG A 30 32.80 -26.64 -83.99
CA ARG A 30 33.02 -26.66 -82.55
C ARG A 30 32.64 -28.05 -82.01
N VAL A 31 33.19 -28.41 -80.86
CA VAL A 31 32.71 -29.55 -80.08
C VAL A 31 31.21 -29.35 -79.78
N GLY A 32 30.41 -30.39 -79.98
CA GLY A 32 28.95 -30.37 -79.90
C GLY A 32 28.23 -30.12 -81.23
N ASP A 33 28.95 -29.77 -82.31
CA ASP A 33 28.34 -29.66 -83.63
C ASP A 33 27.94 -31.02 -84.21
N GLY A 34 26.96 -31.00 -85.11
CA GLY A 34 26.55 -32.18 -85.86
C GLY A 34 27.49 -32.42 -87.03
N TRP A 35 28.20 -33.54 -87.02
CA TRP A 35 28.98 -34.02 -88.16
C TRP A 35 28.20 -35.11 -88.89
N ARG A 36 28.08 -34.96 -90.21
CA ARG A 36 27.44 -35.93 -91.08
C ARG A 36 28.48 -36.66 -91.91
N GLY A 37 28.56 -37.98 -91.72
CA GLY A 37 29.57 -38.81 -92.37
C GLY A 37 29.27 -39.16 -93.83
N PRO A 38 30.24 -39.80 -94.53
CA PRO A 38 30.08 -40.28 -95.90
C PRO A 38 29.00 -41.36 -96.05
N ASP A 39 28.69 -42.06 -94.97
CA ASP A 39 27.57 -42.99 -94.82
C ASP A 39 26.20 -42.30 -94.72
N GLY A 40 26.19 -40.97 -94.57
CA GLY A 40 25.00 -40.15 -94.38
C GLY A 40 24.48 -40.11 -92.93
N GLY A 41 25.17 -40.78 -92.00
CA GLY A 41 24.84 -40.82 -90.57
C GLY A 41 25.22 -39.53 -89.84
N TRP A 42 24.55 -39.27 -88.72
CA TRP A 42 24.80 -38.09 -87.86
C TRP A 42 25.53 -38.48 -86.59
N TYR A 43 26.56 -37.70 -86.28
CA TYR A 43 27.44 -37.91 -85.15
C TYR A 43 27.71 -36.57 -84.47
N GLU A 44 27.96 -36.59 -83.18
CA GLU A 44 28.37 -35.41 -82.41
C GLU A 44 29.90 -35.25 -82.51
N VAL A 45 30.38 -34.06 -82.82
CA VAL A 45 31.82 -33.76 -82.74
C VAL A 45 32.21 -33.66 -81.27
N THR A 46 33.03 -34.59 -80.77
CA THR A 46 33.43 -34.63 -79.35
C THR A 46 34.77 -33.94 -79.08
N ASN A 47 35.61 -33.80 -80.10
CA ASN A 47 36.89 -33.09 -80.00
C ASN A 47 37.32 -32.58 -81.39
N ILE A 48 38.05 -31.46 -81.44
CA ILE A 48 38.68 -30.97 -82.67
C ILE A 48 40.17 -30.80 -82.35
N ALA A 49 40.98 -31.76 -82.80
CA ALA A 49 42.41 -31.79 -82.49
C ALA A 49 43.22 -30.88 -83.42
N SER A 50 42.79 -30.70 -84.67
CA SER A 50 43.41 -29.79 -85.64
C SER A 50 42.46 -29.47 -86.81
N ASP A 51 42.86 -28.61 -87.74
CA ASP A 51 42.11 -28.35 -88.98
C ASP A 51 41.87 -29.62 -89.83
N THR A 52 42.65 -30.67 -89.59
CA THR A 52 42.61 -31.94 -90.31
C THR A 52 42.28 -33.14 -89.41
N ALA A 53 41.92 -32.95 -88.14
CA ALA A 53 41.57 -34.06 -87.27
C ALA A 53 40.48 -33.66 -86.28
N LEU A 54 39.38 -34.41 -86.26
CA LEU A 54 38.33 -34.30 -85.25
C LEU A 54 37.92 -35.69 -84.76
N SER A 55 37.24 -35.73 -83.62
CA SER A 55 36.65 -36.94 -83.05
C SER A 55 35.13 -36.84 -83.03
N ILE A 56 34.45 -37.96 -83.26
CA ILE A 56 33.00 -38.07 -83.29
C ILE A 56 32.46 -39.09 -82.29
N ASP A 57 31.21 -38.95 -81.85
CA ASP A 57 30.47 -39.96 -81.09
C ASP A 57 29.02 -40.10 -81.61
N PRO A 58 28.45 -41.31 -81.71
CA PRO A 58 29.09 -42.63 -81.54
C PRO A 58 30.26 -42.87 -82.54
N PRO A 59 31.09 -43.92 -82.37
CA PRO A 59 32.13 -44.26 -83.35
C PRO A 59 31.54 -44.49 -84.75
N TYR A 60 32.29 -44.18 -85.80
CA TYR A 60 31.81 -44.25 -87.19
C TYR A 60 31.26 -45.63 -87.55
N GLN A 61 29.98 -45.71 -87.94
CA GLN A 61 29.25 -46.98 -88.10
C GLN A 61 29.29 -47.52 -89.54
N GLY A 62 29.52 -46.65 -90.53
CA GLY A 62 29.61 -47.00 -91.94
C GLY A 62 30.89 -47.77 -92.32
N ALA A 63 30.95 -48.27 -93.56
CA ALA A 63 32.14 -48.91 -94.10
C ALA A 63 33.32 -47.93 -94.18
N THR A 64 34.53 -48.41 -93.87
CA THR A 64 35.77 -47.62 -93.93
C THR A 64 35.93 -46.92 -95.28
N ASN A 65 36.14 -45.61 -95.24
CA ASN A 65 36.27 -44.78 -96.44
C ASN A 65 37.51 -43.90 -96.30
N ALA A 66 38.44 -44.02 -97.25
CA ALA A 66 39.69 -43.26 -97.23
C ALA A 66 39.53 -41.79 -97.68
N ALA A 67 38.46 -41.47 -98.43
CA ALA A 67 38.20 -40.13 -98.95
C ALA A 67 36.70 -39.91 -99.19
N GLY A 68 35.93 -39.78 -98.11
CA GLY A 68 34.49 -39.56 -98.16
C GLY A 68 34.08 -38.09 -98.16
N VAL A 69 32.86 -37.81 -98.65
CA VAL A 69 32.20 -36.50 -98.51
C VAL A 69 31.58 -36.41 -97.12
N TYR A 70 31.60 -35.23 -96.51
CA TYR A 70 31.02 -34.99 -95.20
C TYR A 70 30.29 -33.65 -95.17
N ALA A 71 29.58 -33.38 -94.08
CA ALA A 71 29.09 -32.04 -93.78
C ALA A 71 29.15 -31.73 -92.29
N LEU A 72 29.51 -30.50 -91.95
CA LEU A 72 29.44 -29.97 -90.59
C LEU A 72 28.25 -29.01 -90.46
N ALA A 73 27.34 -29.33 -89.54
CA ALA A 73 26.16 -28.55 -89.19
C ALA A 73 26.36 -27.92 -87.81
N PRO A 74 26.44 -26.58 -87.72
CA PRO A 74 26.51 -25.89 -86.44
C PRO A 74 25.26 -26.18 -85.59
N LEU A 75 25.43 -26.80 -84.43
CA LEU A 75 24.35 -27.07 -83.46
C LEU A 75 24.50 -26.11 -82.29
N GLN A 76 24.29 -24.82 -82.55
CA GLN A 76 24.35 -23.79 -81.52
C GLN A 76 23.10 -23.91 -80.62
N GLY A 77 23.21 -24.69 -79.55
CA GLY A 77 22.32 -24.51 -78.40
C GLY A 77 22.47 -23.06 -77.94
N TYR A 78 21.35 -22.35 -77.74
CA TYR A 78 21.38 -21.02 -77.13
C TYR A 78 22.31 -21.05 -75.91
N VAL A 79 23.16 -20.03 -75.74
CA VAL A 79 24.17 -19.93 -74.66
C VAL A 79 23.45 -19.94 -73.31
N LYS A 80 23.07 -21.13 -72.86
CA LYS A 80 22.15 -21.38 -71.74
C LYS A 80 22.65 -20.70 -70.48
N ASP A 81 23.96 -20.76 -70.26
CA ASP A 81 24.61 -20.15 -69.11
C ASP A 81 24.48 -18.63 -69.11
N SER A 82 24.56 -17.97 -70.27
CA SER A 82 24.37 -16.52 -70.35
C SER A 82 22.92 -16.10 -70.11
N ALA A 83 21.96 -16.88 -70.62
CA ALA A 83 20.54 -16.63 -70.40
C ALA A 83 20.16 -16.89 -68.93
N ASP A 84 20.71 -17.93 -68.31
CA ASP A 84 20.52 -18.23 -66.89
C ASP A 84 21.18 -17.18 -65.99
N ALA A 85 22.38 -16.69 -66.33
CA ALA A 85 23.05 -15.61 -65.62
C ALA A 85 22.27 -14.28 -65.70
N LEU A 86 21.77 -13.92 -66.89
CA LEU A 86 20.95 -12.71 -67.04
C LEU A 86 19.63 -12.84 -66.27
N ARG A 87 18.98 -14.00 -66.32
CA ARG A 87 17.75 -14.27 -65.56
C ARG A 87 18.00 -14.19 -64.05
N ALA A 88 19.13 -14.69 -63.56
CA ALA A 88 19.52 -14.58 -62.16
C ALA A 88 19.67 -13.11 -61.73
N LEU A 89 20.32 -12.28 -62.55
CA LEU A 89 20.47 -10.85 -62.29
C LEU A 89 19.10 -10.14 -62.22
N VAL A 90 18.22 -10.40 -63.18
CA VAL A 90 16.87 -9.79 -63.23
C VAL A 90 16.03 -10.22 -62.03
N ASN A 91 16.12 -11.48 -61.61
CA ASN A 91 15.38 -11.94 -60.43
C ASN A 91 15.89 -11.28 -59.13
N GLN A 92 17.20 -11.01 -59.04
CA GLN A 92 17.79 -10.44 -57.83
C GLN A 92 17.60 -8.92 -57.73
N PHE A 93 17.67 -8.19 -58.86
CA PHE A 93 17.69 -6.72 -58.85
C PHE A 93 16.55 -6.08 -59.65
N GLY A 94 15.73 -6.86 -60.36
CA GLY A 94 14.69 -6.34 -61.25
C GLY A 94 13.66 -5.46 -60.54
N GLY A 95 13.24 -5.84 -59.34
CA GLY A 95 12.31 -5.04 -58.52
C GLY A 95 12.91 -3.69 -58.11
N VAL A 96 14.14 -3.70 -57.59
CA VAL A 96 14.89 -2.48 -57.23
C VAL A 96 15.07 -1.56 -58.45
N LEU A 97 15.43 -2.14 -59.60
CA LEU A 97 15.66 -1.39 -60.84
C LEU A 97 14.34 -0.79 -61.39
N ALA A 98 13.20 -1.47 -61.20
CA ALA A 98 11.87 -0.98 -61.57
C ALA A 98 11.46 0.25 -60.74
N VAL A 99 11.77 0.27 -59.44
CA VAL A 99 11.54 1.45 -58.58
C VAL A 99 12.41 2.62 -59.02
N LEU A 100 13.68 2.37 -59.37
CA LEU A 100 14.59 3.42 -59.84
C LEU A 100 14.18 4.01 -61.20
N GLY A 101 13.58 3.21 -62.08
CA GLY A 101 13.17 3.61 -63.43
C GLY A 101 11.89 4.44 -63.52
N THR A 102 11.17 4.65 -62.41
CA THR A 102 9.94 5.45 -62.36
C THR A 102 10.14 6.74 -61.58
N THR A 103 9.64 6.80 -60.34
CA THR A 103 9.93 7.88 -59.38
C THR A 103 10.72 7.25 -58.24
N PRO A 104 12.05 7.40 -58.23
CA PRO A 104 12.88 6.78 -57.21
C PRO A 104 12.52 7.35 -55.84
N THR A 105 11.98 6.51 -54.97
CA THR A 105 11.76 6.85 -53.56
C THR A 105 12.59 5.93 -52.69
N LEU A 106 13.15 6.51 -51.63
CA LEU A 106 13.88 5.75 -50.63
C LEU A 106 13.01 4.67 -49.99
N ALA A 107 11.71 4.91 -49.86
CA ALA A 107 10.73 3.93 -49.38
C ALA A 107 10.55 2.75 -50.34
N GLY A 108 10.38 3.01 -51.64
CA GLY A 108 10.23 1.93 -52.64
C GLY A 108 11.46 1.04 -52.73
N ILE A 109 12.66 1.62 -52.72
CA ILE A 109 13.92 0.85 -52.77
C ILE A 109 14.06 -0.04 -51.52
N ARG A 110 13.71 0.49 -50.34
CA ARG A 110 13.73 -0.29 -49.10
C ARG A 110 12.76 -1.46 -49.13
N THR A 111 11.54 -1.26 -49.62
CA THR A 111 10.55 -2.34 -49.76
C THR A 111 11.07 -3.47 -50.65
N GLU A 112 11.64 -3.14 -51.81
CA GLU A 112 12.20 -4.14 -52.73
C GLU A 112 13.44 -4.86 -52.16
N LEU A 113 14.14 -4.25 -51.21
CA LEU A 113 15.27 -4.85 -50.48
C LEU A 113 14.84 -5.51 -49.16
N ASN A 114 13.54 -5.59 -48.85
CA ASN A 114 13.01 -6.05 -47.54
C ASN A 114 13.58 -5.29 -46.32
N LEU A 115 13.86 -3.98 -46.47
CA LEU A 115 14.34 -3.08 -45.43
C LEU A 115 13.19 -2.26 -44.82
N THR A 116 12.09 -2.91 -44.42
CA THR A 116 10.89 -2.24 -43.88
C THR A 116 11.09 -1.68 -42.47
N ASP A 117 11.99 -2.28 -41.69
CA ASP A 117 12.45 -1.83 -40.38
C ASP A 117 13.95 -2.11 -40.23
N THR A 118 14.50 -1.87 -39.03
CA THR A 118 15.90 -2.16 -38.75
C THR A 118 16.24 -3.65 -38.76
N ASP A 119 15.25 -4.54 -38.65
CA ASP A 119 15.47 -5.99 -38.63
C ASP A 119 15.79 -6.54 -40.02
N GLY A 120 15.41 -5.80 -41.08
CA GLY A 120 15.77 -6.11 -42.47
C GLY A 120 17.23 -5.85 -42.82
N LEU A 121 17.96 -5.04 -42.03
CA LEU A 121 19.36 -4.74 -42.32
C LEU A 121 20.28 -5.94 -41.97
N PRO A 122 21.21 -6.33 -42.85
CA PRO A 122 22.28 -7.26 -42.47
C PRO A 122 23.25 -6.61 -41.48
N GLU A 123 23.03 -6.80 -40.18
CA GLU A 123 23.80 -6.13 -39.12
C GLU A 123 25.16 -6.76 -38.79
N GLY A 124 25.54 -7.84 -39.49
CA GLY A 124 26.78 -8.58 -39.21
C GLY A 124 26.85 -9.04 -37.75
N SER A 125 27.97 -8.76 -37.07
CA SER A 125 28.16 -9.08 -35.64
C SER A 125 27.65 -8.00 -34.67
N ASN A 126 27.16 -6.85 -35.14
CA ASN A 126 26.87 -5.68 -34.31
C ASN A 126 25.39 -5.25 -34.40
N LYS A 127 24.46 -6.14 -34.01
CA LYS A 127 23.03 -5.82 -33.99
C LYS A 127 22.70 -4.59 -33.15
N TYR A 128 22.21 -3.50 -33.73
CA TYR A 128 21.92 -2.28 -32.98
C TYR A 128 20.66 -2.53 -32.12
N HIS A 129 20.79 -2.44 -30.79
CA HIS A 129 19.64 -2.50 -29.86
C HIS A 129 18.94 -3.86 -29.66
N THR A 130 19.65 -4.99 -29.65
CA THR A 130 19.06 -6.22 -29.09
C THR A 130 18.72 -6.03 -27.61
N GLU A 131 17.70 -6.73 -27.10
CA GLU A 131 17.36 -6.69 -25.68
C GLU A 131 18.57 -7.00 -24.79
N ALA A 132 19.40 -7.96 -25.19
CA ALA A 132 20.61 -8.32 -24.47
C ALA A 132 21.61 -7.14 -24.39
N ARG A 133 21.82 -6.39 -25.49
CA ARG A 133 22.70 -5.22 -25.50
C ARG A 133 22.12 -4.05 -24.70
N VAL A 134 20.81 -3.83 -24.75
CA VAL A 134 20.14 -2.79 -23.95
C VAL A 134 20.27 -3.10 -22.46
N ARG A 135 20.05 -4.36 -22.05
CA ARG A 135 20.22 -4.79 -20.65
C ARG A 135 21.68 -4.75 -20.19
N ALA A 136 22.63 -4.96 -21.09
CA ALA A 136 24.06 -4.91 -20.80
C ALA A 136 24.67 -3.49 -20.86
N ALA A 137 23.88 -2.46 -21.18
CA ALA A 137 24.36 -1.09 -21.28
C ALA A 137 24.83 -0.58 -19.90
N VAL A 138 26.10 -0.19 -19.81
CA VAL A 138 26.69 0.34 -18.57
C VAL A 138 26.19 1.77 -18.35
N LEU A 139 25.50 2.01 -17.24
CA LEU A 139 24.94 3.32 -16.86
C LEU A 139 25.99 4.28 -16.27
N THR A 140 27.12 4.43 -16.95
CA THR A 140 28.21 5.32 -16.52
C THR A 140 27.69 6.77 -16.41
N GLY A 141 27.87 7.39 -15.24
CA GLY A 141 27.36 8.74 -14.97
C GLY A 141 25.96 8.78 -14.35
N LEU A 142 25.36 7.63 -14.01
CA LEU A 142 24.16 7.61 -13.17
C LEU A 142 24.48 8.12 -11.76
N VAL A 143 23.77 9.15 -11.32
CA VAL A 143 23.91 9.75 -9.98
C VAL A 143 22.59 9.62 -9.22
N THR A 144 22.56 8.76 -8.20
CA THR A 144 21.35 8.46 -7.40
C THR A 144 21.30 9.20 -6.06
N THR A 145 22.21 10.14 -5.84
CA THR A 145 22.33 10.90 -4.59
C THR A 145 21.77 12.31 -4.67
N ASP A 146 21.53 12.83 -5.88
CA ASP A 146 21.00 14.17 -6.11
C ASP A 146 19.47 14.12 -6.20
N ALA A 147 18.76 14.64 -5.20
CA ALA A 147 17.29 14.66 -5.17
C ALA A 147 16.69 15.99 -5.68
N THR A 148 17.45 16.83 -6.38
CA THR A 148 16.93 18.07 -6.97
C THR A 148 15.91 17.79 -8.08
N ALA A 149 15.06 18.78 -8.37
CA ALA A 149 14.08 18.69 -9.44
C ALA A 149 14.74 18.45 -10.81
N ILE A 150 14.06 17.70 -11.67
CA ILE A 150 14.49 17.46 -13.05
C ILE A 150 14.19 18.73 -13.86
N THR A 151 15.18 19.17 -14.62
CA THR A 151 15.13 20.37 -15.46
C THR A 151 15.36 20.02 -16.92
N ALA A 152 15.05 20.94 -17.84
CA ALA A 152 15.29 20.74 -19.27
C ALA A 152 16.78 20.64 -19.64
N ALA A 153 17.70 21.02 -18.74
CA ALA A 153 19.14 20.93 -18.95
C ALA A 153 19.71 19.55 -18.55
N ASP A 154 18.93 18.71 -17.85
CA ASP A 154 19.41 17.41 -17.39
C ASP A 154 19.48 16.39 -18.52
N ALA A 155 20.61 15.69 -18.62
CA ALA A 155 20.71 14.51 -19.45
C ALA A 155 19.76 13.41 -18.95
N LEU A 156 19.25 12.56 -19.85
CA LEU A 156 18.30 11.50 -19.50
C LEU A 156 18.77 10.60 -18.34
N LEU A 157 20.06 10.25 -18.32
CA LEU A 157 20.62 9.39 -17.27
C LEU A 157 20.68 10.11 -15.91
N VAL A 158 20.95 11.41 -15.91
CA VAL A 158 20.91 12.25 -14.69
C VAL A 158 19.48 12.37 -14.18
N ALA A 159 18.51 12.59 -15.07
CA ALA A 159 17.10 12.65 -14.71
C ALA A 159 16.58 11.35 -14.07
N LEU A 160 16.98 10.18 -14.60
CA LEU A 160 16.67 8.87 -14.00
C LEU A 160 17.28 8.73 -12.59
N GLY A 161 18.53 9.15 -12.42
CA GLY A 161 19.20 9.17 -11.13
C GLY A 161 18.50 10.08 -10.11
N LYS A 162 18.14 11.29 -10.52
CA LYS A 162 17.36 12.25 -9.71
C LYS A 162 16.00 11.70 -9.30
N LEU A 163 15.30 11.03 -10.21
CA LEU A 163 14.02 10.38 -9.91
C LEU A 163 14.18 9.30 -8.83
N GLN A 164 15.20 8.44 -8.94
CA GLN A 164 15.49 7.42 -7.93
C GLN A 164 15.85 8.04 -6.57
N ALA A 165 16.60 9.15 -6.57
CA ALA A 165 16.96 9.88 -5.36
C ALA A 165 15.72 10.50 -4.68
N GLN A 166 14.87 11.17 -5.45
CA GLN A 166 13.61 11.77 -4.96
C GLN A 166 12.65 10.72 -4.39
N ALA A 167 12.51 9.56 -5.06
CA ALA A 167 11.70 8.45 -4.57
C ALA A 167 12.24 7.91 -3.24
N THR A 168 13.56 7.75 -3.13
CA THR A 168 14.23 7.31 -1.90
C THR A 168 14.03 8.29 -0.75
N ALA A 169 14.21 9.59 -1.00
CA ALA A 169 14.01 10.65 -0.02
C ALA A 169 12.55 10.73 0.45
N THR A 170 11.59 10.56 -0.47
CA THR A 170 10.16 10.51 -0.15
C THR A 170 9.83 9.30 0.73
N ALA A 171 10.36 8.11 0.39
CA ALA A 171 10.17 6.91 1.19
C ALA A 171 10.71 7.06 2.63
N GLN A 172 11.87 7.73 2.80
CA GLN A 172 12.42 8.03 4.13
C GLN A 172 11.59 9.08 4.89
N SER A 173 11.03 10.07 4.20
CA SER A 173 10.14 11.09 4.80
C SER A 173 8.83 10.48 5.29
N LEU A 174 8.29 9.47 4.60
CA LEU A 174 7.08 8.75 5.03
C LEU A 174 7.39 7.71 6.12
N GLY A 175 8.48 6.95 5.96
CA GLY A 175 8.93 5.91 6.87
C GLY A 175 9.78 6.45 8.01
N GLY A 176 9.19 7.23 8.92
CA GLY A 176 9.95 7.62 10.12
C GLY A 176 9.46 8.85 10.86
N LYS A 177 8.59 9.69 10.29
CA LYS A 177 8.13 10.91 10.98
C LYS A 177 7.59 10.64 12.38
N ALA A 178 6.71 9.65 12.55
CA ALA A 178 6.15 9.32 13.86
C ALA A 178 7.18 8.80 14.88
N ALA A 179 8.31 8.26 14.43
CA ALA A 179 9.38 7.72 15.27
C ALA A 179 10.56 8.69 15.47
N SER A 180 10.65 9.74 14.66
CA SER A 180 11.81 10.63 14.58
C SER A 180 11.52 11.95 15.29
N GLY A 181 11.47 11.91 16.63
CA GLY A 181 11.52 13.10 17.47
C GLY A 181 10.16 13.74 17.78
N SER A 182 10.19 15.06 18.05
CA SER A 182 8.99 15.82 18.41
C SER A 182 8.11 16.02 17.18
N ASN A 183 6.93 15.39 17.18
CA ASN A 183 5.91 15.48 16.13
C ASN A 183 5.20 16.85 16.10
N SER A 184 5.94 17.96 16.18
CA SER A 184 5.41 19.32 16.32
C SER A 184 4.69 19.83 15.06
N ASP A 185 4.87 19.16 13.92
CA ASP A 185 4.16 19.42 12.67
C ASP A 185 2.77 18.75 12.61
N ILE A 186 2.47 17.78 13.50
CA ILE A 186 1.15 17.16 13.59
C ILE A 186 0.19 18.08 14.36
N THR A 187 -0.67 18.79 13.63
CA THR A 187 -1.68 19.67 14.22
C THR A 187 -3.00 18.96 14.56
N SER A 188 -3.28 17.80 13.94
CA SER A 188 -4.47 17.00 14.22
C SER A 188 -4.33 15.52 13.82
N LEU A 189 -5.11 14.65 14.47
CA LEU A 189 -5.20 13.20 14.21
C LEU A 189 -6.67 12.80 14.04
N SER A 190 -7.21 12.89 12.82
CA SER A 190 -8.65 12.69 12.55
C SER A 190 -9.09 11.23 12.42
N ALA A 191 -8.16 10.29 12.21
CA ALA A 191 -8.46 8.89 11.91
C ALA A 191 -8.22 7.93 13.08
N LEU A 192 -8.11 8.44 14.31
CA LEU A 192 -7.77 7.62 15.47
C LEU A 192 -8.92 6.68 15.85
N THR A 193 -8.77 5.39 15.58
CA THR A 193 -9.75 4.35 15.93
C THR A 193 -9.48 3.70 17.28
N THR A 194 -8.36 3.99 17.95
CA THR A 194 -8.01 3.47 19.28
C THR A 194 -7.55 4.63 20.15
N ALA A 195 -8.11 4.78 21.34
CA ALA A 195 -7.71 5.88 22.23
C ALA A 195 -6.23 5.76 22.61
N LEU A 196 -5.55 6.90 22.71
CA LEU A 196 -4.17 6.94 23.20
C LEU A 196 -4.14 6.48 24.66
N SER A 197 -3.18 5.61 24.99
CA SER A 197 -2.98 5.15 26.37
C SER A 197 -2.50 6.30 27.26
N ILE A 198 -2.61 6.11 28.59
CA ILE A 198 -2.12 7.08 29.57
C ILE A 198 -0.61 7.27 29.46
N ALA A 199 0.16 6.20 29.21
CA ALA A 199 1.60 6.27 29.00
C ALA A 199 1.98 7.09 27.75
N GLN A 200 1.07 7.21 26.79
CA GLN A 200 1.22 8.05 25.60
C GLN A 200 0.65 9.48 25.80
N GLY A 201 0.26 9.84 27.03
CA GLY A 201 -0.34 11.14 27.34
C GLY A 201 -1.83 11.25 27.02
N GLY A 202 -2.49 10.14 26.68
CA GLY A 202 -3.93 10.10 26.44
C GLY A 202 -4.77 9.74 27.67
N THR A 203 -6.05 9.49 27.44
CA THR A 203 -7.03 9.09 28.47
C THR A 203 -7.30 7.59 28.52
N GLY A 204 -6.80 6.82 27.55
CA GLY A 204 -7.05 5.38 27.39
C GLY A 204 -8.46 5.02 26.92
N VAL A 205 -9.35 6.00 26.73
CA VAL A 205 -10.77 5.79 26.41
C VAL A 205 -11.29 6.80 25.38
N LYS A 206 -12.33 6.42 24.63
CA LYS A 206 -12.85 7.21 23.51
C LYS A 206 -13.97 8.17 23.87
N THR A 207 -14.61 7.98 25.02
CA THR A 207 -15.83 8.72 25.39
C THR A 207 -15.68 9.39 26.74
N ILE A 208 -16.36 10.53 26.90
CA ILE A 208 -16.42 11.25 28.18
C ILE A 208 -16.99 10.34 29.27
N ALA A 209 -18.00 9.53 28.95
CA ALA A 209 -18.60 8.60 29.91
C ALA A 209 -17.59 7.57 30.44
N ALA A 210 -16.80 6.96 29.54
CA ALA A 210 -15.76 6.01 29.94
C ALA A 210 -14.64 6.68 30.74
N LEU A 211 -14.27 7.93 30.39
CA LEU A 211 -13.29 8.71 31.15
C LEU A 211 -13.77 9.00 32.56
N LEU A 212 -15.01 9.45 32.72
CA LEU A 212 -15.60 9.70 34.02
C LEU A 212 -15.66 8.43 34.88
N THR A 213 -15.99 7.28 34.29
CA THR A 213 -15.98 5.99 34.99
C THR A 213 -14.57 5.62 35.46
N ALA A 214 -13.56 5.76 34.59
CA ALA A 214 -12.18 5.46 34.94
C ALA A 214 -11.65 6.37 36.05
N LEU A 215 -11.94 7.67 35.99
CA LEU A 215 -11.57 8.63 37.03
C LEU A 215 -12.27 8.34 38.37
N GLN A 216 -13.56 8.02 38.34
CA GLN A 216 -14.29 7.64 39.55
C GLN A 216 -13.74 6.35 40.17
N ALA A 217 -13.40 5.34 39.35
CA ALA A 217 -12.75 4.13 39.82
C ALA A 217 -11.37 4.40 40.44
N ALA A 218 -10.67 5.44 39.97
CA ALA A 218 -9.41 5.92 40.55
C ALA A 218 -9.60 6.81 41.80
N GLY A 219 -10.84 7.00 42.28
CA GLY A 219 -11.13 7.77 43.51
C GLY A 219 -11.47 9.23 43.30
N ALA A 220 -11.69 9.69 42.06
CA ALA A 220 -12.20 11.04 41.83
C ALA A 220 -13.65 11.18 42.32
N TYR A 221 -13.97 12.33 42.93
CA TYR A 221 -15.32 12.65 43.37
C TYR A 221 -16.26 12.90 42.16
N GLY A 222 -17.46 12.34 42.23
CA GLY A 222 -18.53 12.47 41.25
C GLY A 222 -19.90 12.38 41.93
N ARG A 223 -20.97 12.72 41.20
CA ARG A 223 -22.33 12.76 41.78
C ARG A 223 -22.76 11.48 42.50
N ASN A 224 -22.20 10.34 42.10
CA ASN A 224 -22.57 9.03 42.61
C ASN A 224 -21.79 8.63 43.89
N ASN A 225 -20.71 9.33 44.25
CA ASN A 225 -19.89 8.99 45.42
C ASN A 225 -19.69 10.16 46.41
N ILE A 226 -20.24 11.35 46.16
CA ILE A 226 -20.20 12.47 47.10
C ILE A 226 -21.00 12.17 48.38
N VAL A 227 -22.12 11.46 48.27
CA VAL A 227 -22.98 11.08 49.39
C VAL A 227 -22.92 9.57 49.57
N GLY A 228 -22.60 9.11 50.78
CA GLY A 228 -22.43 7.69 51.10
C GLY A 228 -21.95 7.52 52.55
N THR A 229 -21.66 6.29 52.97
CA THR A 229 -21.02 6.06 54.28
C THR A 229 -19.74 6.86 54.34
N VAL A 230 -19.54 7.71 55.34
CA VAL A 230 -18.30 8.45 55.57
C VAL A 230 -17.51 7.68 56.62
N SER A 231 -16.34 7.17 56.25
CA SER A 231 -15.46 6.42 57.15
C SER A 231 -14.02 6.82 56.90
N ASP A 232 -13.21 6.80 57.94
CA ASP A 232 -11.76 6.99 57.93
C ASP A 232 -11.03 5.75 58.44
N ALA A 233 -11.54 4.56 58.14
CA ALA A 233 -10.90 3.30 58.51
C ALA A 233 -9.39 3.35 58.19
N ALA A 234 -8.55 3.27 59.23
CA ALA A 234 -7.09 3.40 59.14
C ALA A 234 -6.56 4.72 58.53
N GLY A 235 -7.28 5.83 58.72
CA GLY A 235 -6.88 7.16 58.23
C GLY A 235 -7.13 7.40 56.74
N VAL A 236 -7.79 6.47 56.05
CA VAL A 236 -8.11 6.58 54.62
C VAL A 236 -9.61 6.83 54.46
N PRO A 237 -10.03 8.01 53.96
CA PRO A 237 -11.41 8.27 53.64
C PRO A 237 -11.92 7.26 52.60
N ASN A 238 -13.07 6.64 52.84
CA ASN A 238 -13.73 5.71 51.92
C ASN A 238 -14.37 6.38 50.67
N GLY A 239 -14.10 7.67 50.46
CA GLY A 239 -14.49 8.41 49.26
C GLY A 239 -15.81 9.17 49.33
N ALA A 240 -16.61 9.03 50.40
CA ALA A 240 -17.79 9.88 50.60
C ALA A 240 -17.45 11.17 51.36
N ILE A 241 -18.12 12.27 51.03
CA ILE A 241 -17.98 13.57 51.72
C ILE A 241 -19.02 13.70 52.82
N LEU A 242 -20.26 13.25 52.56
CA LEU A 242 -21.41 13.39 53.45
C LEU A 242 -22.10 12.03 53.65
N GLU A 243 -22.38 11.68 54.89
CA GLU A 243 -23.28 10.58 55.30
C GLU A 243 -24.42 11.21 56.09
N SER A 244 -25.66 10.89 55.76
CA SER A 244 -26.79 11.34 56.57
C SER A 244 -27.87 10.28 56.64
N GLY A 245 -28.65 10.30 57.71
CA GLY A 245 -29.72 9.35 57.91
C GLY A 245 -30.42 9.55 59.25
N PHE A 246 -31.23 8.57 59.63
CA PHE A 246 -31.94 8.55 60.90
C PHE A 246 -31.63 7.26 61.66
N ILE A 247 -31.20 7.40 62.91
CA ILE A 247 -31.02 6.30 63.87
C ILE A 247 -31.59 6.79 65.19
N ASN A 248 -32.30 5.94 65.95
CA ASN A 248 -32.90 6.32 67.25
C ASN A 248 -33.83 7.55 67.19
N SER A 249 -34.54 7.72 66.07
CA SER A 249 -35.36 8.90 65.75
C SER A 249 -34.58 10.23 65.79
N CYS A 250 -33.25 10.16 65.64
CA CYS A 250 -32.33 11.28 65.55
C CYS A 250 -31.78 11.32 64.13
N TYR A 251 -31.88 12.48 63.48
CA TYR A 251 -31.16 12.76 62.24
C TYR A 251 -29.68 12.91 62.55
N TYR A 252 -28.82 12.35 61.71
CA TYR A 252 -27.38 12.63 61.75
C TYR A 252 -26.87 13.08 60.39
N GLU A 253 -25.79 13.86 60.44
CA GLU A 253 -24.94 14.18 59.28
C GLU A 253 -23.48 14.06 59.71
N LYS A 254 -22.76 13.09 59.14
CA LYS A 254 -21.30 12.98 59.24
C LYS A 254 -20.66 13.57 58.02
N ARG A 255 -19.56 14.29 58.23
CA ARG A 255 -18.77 14.93 57.18
C ARG A 255 -17.35 14.39 57.17
N ALA A 256 -16.72 14.35 55.99
CA ALA A 256 -15.37 13.80 55.81
C ALA A 256 -14.28 14.55 56.60
N ASP A 257 -14.51 15.83 56.94
CA ASP A 257 -13.66 16.62 57.84
C ASP A 257 -13.69 16.13 59.30
N GLY A 258 -14.59 15.19 59.63
CA GLY A 258 -14.79 14.66 60.97
C GLY A 258 -15.94 15.29 61.75
N SER A 259 -16.62 16.30 61.18
CA SER A 259 -17.74 16.97 61.84
C SER A 259 -18.97 16.06 61.89
N LEU A 260 -19.66 16.07 63.03
CA LEU A 260 -20.88 15.32 63.28
C LEU A 260 -21.98 16.27 63.77
N LEU A 261 -23.13 16.22 63.11
CA LEU A 261 -24.34 16.89 63.56
C LEU A 261 -25.39 15.84 63.89
N ASN A 262 -25.96 15.92 65.09
CA ASN A 262 -27.13 15.16 65.50
C ASN A 262 -28.30 16.13 65.70
N ARG A 263 -29.51 15.80 65.24
CA ARG A 263 -30.73 16.58 65.46
C ARG A 263 -31.89 15.68 65.84
N LYS A 264 -32.66 16.09 66.85
CA LYS A 264 -33.82 15.32 67.31
C LYS A 264 -34.97 16.25 67.64
N GLN A 265 -36.18 15.79 67.35
CA GLN A 265 -37.42 16.38 67.83
C GLN A 265 -38.16 15.35 68.67
N VAL A 266 -38.60 15.75 69.87
CA VAL A 266 -39.25 14.85 70.81
C VAL A 266 -40.47 15.51 71.43
N THR A 267 -41.57 14.77 71.45
CA THR A 267 -42.78 15.12 72.16
C THR A 267 -42.64 14.75 73.64
N ILE A 268 -42.70 15.73 74.53
CA ILE A 268 -42.41 15.57 75.97
C ILE A 268 -43.65 15.73 76.87
N GLY A 269 -44.84 15.79 76.27
CA GLY A 269 -46.12 15.94 76.98
C GLY A 269 -46.42 17.39 77.40
N GLY A 270 -47.37 17.54 78.33
CA GLY A 270 -47.78 18.84 78.89
C GLY A 270 -46.85 19.38 79.98
N GLY A 271 -47.13 20.61 80.42
CA GLY A 271 -46.41 21.33 81.46
C GLY A 271 -47.39 21.82 82.51
N THR A 272 -47.64 21.01 83.53
CA THR A 272 -48.61 21.30 84.59
C THR A 272 -47.95 21.65 85.92
N ALA A 273 -46.64 21.41 86.08
CA ALA A 273 -45.91 21.72 87.29
C ALA A 273 -45.55 23.22 87.31
N ALA A 274 -46.08 23.96 88.28
CA ALA A 274 -45.70 25.36 88.50
C ALA A 274 -44.24 25.46 88.97
N ASN A 275 -43.48 26.36 88.36
CA ASN A 275 -42.10 26.68 88.72
C ASN A 275 -41.96 28.21 88.74
N GLY A 276 -42.29 28.83 89.87
CA GLY A 276 -42.46 30.28 89.93
C GLY A 276 -43.66 30.72 89.07
N SER A 277 -43.47 31.75 88.23
CA SER A 277 -44.49 32.29 87.32
C SER A 277 -44.59 31.57 85.97
N ILE A 278 -43.87 30.47 85.79
CA ILE A 278 -43.85 29.65 84.58
C ILE A 278 -44.22 28.21 84.89
N PHE A 279 -44.57 27.44 83.87
CA PHE A 279 -44.88 26.01 83.97
C PHE A 279 -43.76 25.19 83.35
N LYS A 280 -43.43 24.07 84.00
CA LYS A 280 -42.37 23.15 83.58
C LYS A 280 -42.98 21.79 83.20
N SER A 281 -42.44 21.16 82.17
CA SER A 281 -42.70 19.74 81.89
C SER A 281 -42.03 18.82 82.93
N VAL A 282 -42.39 17.54 82.92
CA VAL A 282 -41.53 16.51 83.52
C VAL A 282 -40.16 16.49 82.80
N ASN A 283 -39.12 16.05 83.51
CA ASN A 283 -37.84 15.77 82.88
C ASN A 283 -38.02 14.59 81.92
N PHE A 284 -37.62 14.77 80.66
CA PHE A 284 -37.71 13.74 79.64
C PHE A 284 -36.30 13.30 79.23
N ASP A 285 -36.05 11.99 79.29
CA ASP A 285 -34.81 11.42 78.75
C ASP A 285 -34.91 11.35 77.22
N MET A 286 -34.12 12.17 76.56
CA MET A 286 -34.13 12.27 75.10
C MET A 286 -33.46 11.08 74.42
N GLY A 287 -32.87 10.16 75.19
CA GLY A 287 -32.29 8.91 74.71
C GLY A 287 -30.94 9.08 74.00
N PRO A 288 -30.53 8.08 73.22
CA PRO A 288 -29.22 8.10 72.56
C PRO A 288 -29.18 9.05 71.35
N PHE A 289 -27.97 9.51 71.03
CA PHE A 289 -27.67 10.10 69.71
C PHE A 289 -27.82 9.04 68.60
N ALA A 290 -27.85 9.50 67.34
CA ALA A 290 -27.75 8.58 66.21
C ALA A 290 -26.32 8.05 66.07
N TYR A 291 -25.32 8.92 66.25
CA TYR A 291 -23.90 8.55 66.38
C TYR A 291 -23.28 9.24 67.60
N PRO A 292 -22.38 8.56 68.33
CA PRO A 292 -21.69 9.15 69.47
C PRO A 292 -20.64 10.18 69.01
N PHE A 293 -20.35 11.13 69.89
CA PHE A 293 -19.28 12.11 69.71
C PHE A 293 -17.93 11.57 70.18
N VAL A 294 -16.85 12.05 69.56
CA VAL A 294 -15.47 11.86 70.01
C VAL A 294 -14.94 13.22 70.45
N GLY A 295 -14.43 13.31 71.68
CA GLY A 295 -13.99 14.57 72.27
C GLY A 295 -15.14 15.50 72.65
N ASP A 296 -14.84 16.79 72.68
CA ASP A 296 -15.81 17.81 73.10
C ASP A 296 -16.92 18.00 72.07
N TYR A 297 -18.13 18.23 72.56
CA TYR A 297 -19.32 18.46 71.74
C TYR A 297 -20.21 19.51 72.40
N GLU A 298 -20.99 20.19 71.57
CA GLU A 298 -21.90 21.23 72.00
C GLU A 298 -23.35 20.80 71.76
N MET A 299 -24.25 21.21 72.65
CA MET A 299 -25.66 20.87 72.59
C MET A 299 -26.52 22.11 72.78
N PHE A 300 -27.54 22.26 71.95
CA PHE A 300 -28.45 23.40 72.00
C PHE A 300 -29.89 22.95 71.77
N GLY A 301 -30.81 23.49 72.59
CA GLY A 301 -32.22 23.52 72.25
C GLY A 301 -32.46 24.69 71.32
N TYR A 302 -33.05 24.46 70.15
CA TYR A 302 -33.24 25.52 69.14
C TYR A 302 -34.71 25.81 68.84
N GLY A 303 -35.63 25.14 69.53
CA GLY A 303 -37.04 25.49 69.47
C GLY A 303 -37.91 24.65 70.39
N ILE A 304 -39.01 25.24 70.82
CA ILE A 304 -40.16 24.48 71.30
C ILE A 304 -41.38 24.86 70.47
N SER A 305 -42.25 23.89 70.19
CA SER A 305 -43.55 24.15 69.57
C SER A 305 -44.66 23.59 70.42
N SER A 306 -45.67 24.42 70.70
CA SER A 306 -46.92 24.02 71.34
C SER A 306 -48.08 24.76 70.65
N ALA A 307 -49.30 24.20 70.73
CA ALA A 307 -50.49 24.86 70.18
C ALA A 307 -50.92 26.12 70.96
N SER A 308 -50.37 26.33 72.17
CA SER A 308 -50.76 27.39 73.09
C SER A 308 -49.73 28.52 73.21
N GLY A 309 -48.68 28.53 72.37
CA GLY A 309 -47.63 29.55 72.36
C GLY A 309 -46.20 28.99 72.29
N GLY A 310 -45.23 29.90 72.37
CA GLY A 310 -43.80 29.59 72.41
C GLY A 310 -43.23 29.58 73.82
N GLY A 311 -42.04 29.01 73.98
CA GLY A 311 -41.29 28.96 75.23
C GLY A 311 -39.85 28.50 74.99
N TRP A 312 -39.22 27.89 75.98
CA TRP A 312 -37.83 27.43 75.87
C TRP A 312 -37.65 26.05 76.49
N ALA A 313 -36.57 25.38 76.11
CA ALA A 313 -36.15 24.11 76.69
C ALA A 313 -34.79 24.27 77.35
N GLY A 314 -34.61 23.60 78.47
CA GLY A 314 -33.34 23.60 79.20
C GLY A 314 -32.92 22.18 79.54
N GLN A 315 -31.63 21.90 79.38
CA GLN A 315 -31.02 20.66 79.85
C GLN A 315 -31.08 20.62 81.39
N GLN A 316 -31.59 19.51 81.93
CA GLN A 316 -31.77 19.28 83.36
C GLN A 316 -30.68 18.38 83.92
N LEU A 317 -30.28 17.38 83.13
CA LEU A 317 -29.14 16.53 83.41
C LEU A 317 -28.29 16.48 82.14
N PHE A 318 -26.99 16.78 82.29
CA PHE A 318 -26.04 16.71 81.19
C PHE A 318 -26.03 15.30 80.59
N GLY A 319 -26.05 15.24 79.25
CA GLY A 319 -25.84 14.00 78.52
C GLY A 319 -24.39 13.54 78.58
N SER A 320 -24.11 12.43 77.90
CA SER A 320 -22.73 11.99 77.60
C SER A 320 -22.49 12.04 76.10
N ALA A 321 -21.29 11.71 75.65
CA ALA A 321 -20.96 11.59 74.23
C ALA A 321 -21.92 10.68 73.43
N SER A 322 -22.72 9.82 74.10
CA SER A 322 -23.68 8.91 73.48
C SER A 322 -25.15 9.28 73.72
N THR A 323 -25.47 10.24 74.59
CA THR A 323 -26.85 10.54 74.98
C THR A 323 -27.15 12.03 75.06
N TRP A 324 -28.40 12.37 74.78
CA TRP A 324 -28.90 13.75 74.87
C TRP A 324 -29.07 14.23 76.33
N GLY A 325 -29.02 13.32 77.31
CA GLY A 325 -29.38 13.61 78.70
C GLY A 325 -30.86 13.93 78.88
N GLN A 326 -31.19 14.55 80.01
CA GLN A 326 -32.57 14.88 80.34
C GLN A 326 -32.87 16.35 80.05
N TRP A 327 -34.00 16.60 79.41
CA TRP A 327 -34.47 17.95 79.06
C TRP A 327 -35.86 18.21 79.61
N ALA A 328 -36.17 19.48 79.84
CA ALA A 328 -37.52 19.93 80.18
C ALA A 328 -37.87 21.18 79.39
N ALA A 329 -39.14 21.32 79.04
CA ALA A 329 -39.68 22.56 78.48
C ALA A 329 -40.26 23.44 79.58
N TYR A 330 -40.19 24.73 79.31
CA TYR A 330 -40.71 25.81 80.13
C TYR A 330 -41.65 26.65 79.27
N HIS A 331 -42.83 26.93 79.82
CA HIS A 331 -43.89 27.65 79.12
C HIS A 331 -44.56 28.67 80.06
N PRO A 332 -44.92 29.87 79.58
CA PRO A 332 -45.55 30.90 80.41
C PRO A 332 -47.00 30.57 80.80
N VAL A 333 -47.65 29.63 80.09
CA VAL A 333 -49.02 29.20 80.33
C VAL A 333 -49.05 27.71 80.63
N LEU A 334 -49.96 27.29 81.51
CA LEU A 334 -50.18 25.89 81.84
C LEU A 334 -50.60 25.11 80.59
N ILE A 335 -49.88 24.03 80.28
CA ILE A 335 -50.21 23.12 79.17
C ILE A 335 -50.79 21.85 79.77
N SER A 336 -52.12 21.71 79.75
CA SER A 336 -52.86 20.54 80.22
C SER A 336 -53.70 19.89 79.11
N GLY A 337 -54.05 18.63 79.28
CA GLY A 337 -54.92 17.89 78.36
C GLY A 337 -54.16 17.20 77.22
N SER A 338 -54.78 17.06 76.05
CA SER A 338 -54.22 16.41 74.85
C SER A 338 -53.19 17.26 74.09
N THR A 339 -52.84 18.45 74.60
CA THR A 339 -51.88 19.36 73.97
C THR A 339 -50.46 19.01 74.43
N ASN A 340 -49.58 18.73 73.47
CA ASN A 340 -48.20 18.36 73.76
C ASN A 340 -47.22 19.48 73.41
N MET A 341 -46.12 19.55 74.15
CA MET A 341 -44.95 20.32 73.77
C MET A 341 -43.95 19.43 73.03
N ILE A 342 -43.35 19.97 71.98
CA ILE A 342 -42.26 19.33 71.23
C ILE A 342 -41.00 20.16 71.46
N ILE A 343 -39.91 19.51 71.86
CA ILE A 343 -38.58 20.11 71.93
C ILE A 343 -37.79 19.71 70.68
N ALA A 344 -37.12 20.68 70.06
CA ALA A 344 -36.12 20.46 69.04
C ALA A 344 -34.71 20.73 69.58
N VAL A 345 -33.84 19.74 69.48
CA VAL A 345 -32.44 19.80 69.94
C VAL A 345 -31.46 19.47 68.81
N VAL A 346 -30.32 20.13 68.85
CA VAL A 346 -29.18 19.89 67.97
C VAL A 346 -27.93 19.70 68.81
N ALA A 347 -27.06 18.80 68.38
CA ALA A 347 -25.73 18.65 68.95
C ALA A 347 -24.70 18.62 67.81
N HIS A 348 -23.56 19.26 68.03
CA HIS A 348 -22.47 19.37 67.07
C HIS A 348 -21.15 19.02 67.75
N GLY A 349 -20.31 18.25 67.06
CA GLY A 349 -19.02 17.79 67.58
C GLY A 349 -18.28 16.99 66.51
N ARG A 350 -17.43 16.05 66.93
CA ARG A 350 -16.66 15.19 66.02
C ARG A 350 -17.13 13.73 66.10
N TRP A 351 -16.99 12.97 65.01
CA TRP A 351 -17.18 11.51 64.99
C TRP A 351 -15.86 10.73 64.89
N LYS A 352 -14.75 11.42 64.66
CA LYS A 352 -13.38 10.92 64.62
C LYS A 352 -12.41 11.92 65.25
#